data_AF-A3GFX5-F1
#
_entry.id   AF-A3GFX5-F1
#
_cell.length_a   1.000
_cell.length_b   1.000
_cell.length_c   1.000
_cell.angle_alpha   90.00
_cell.angle_beta   90.00
_cell.angle_gamma   90.00
#
_symmetry.space_group_name_H-M   'P 1'
#
loop_
_entity.id
_entity.type
_entity.pdbx_description
1 polymer ?
#
loop_
_entity_poly.entity_id
_entity_poly.type
_entity_poly.pdbx_seq_one_letter_code
_entity_poly.pdbx_strand_id
1 'polypeptide(L)'
;NAASASSLHKKIGNIVKANQKLNTLKSEFASEIVTWSNNFNNTEIIAMIKEFNSLMSTQLTSETNHLEKLDKIKISLASVNEREKKQKELLSSRSRQLKILKDNETKHGLNANTTTLASERLEEINGNLEVVSRQLIRAIEHDLRDSFIEYICSLQIHLKKAQDASGDCGKFLQNMSLSTDLPGSTVRPSG
;
A
#
# COMPACT_ATOMS: atom_id res chain seq x y z
N ASN A 1 -1.70 12.32 21.16
CA ASN A 1 -0.91 11.69 20.08
C ASN A 1 -1.56 12.00 18.74
N ALA A 2 -1.10 13.04 18.03
CA ALA A 2 -1.57 13.32 16.67
C ALA A 2 -0.85 12.38 15.69
N ALA A 3 -1.59 11.75 14.79
CA ALA A 3 -1.01 11.00 13.68
C ALA A 3 -0.24 11.97 12.76
N SER A 4 0.93 11.57 12.27
CA SER A 4 1.77 12.32 11.32
C SER A 4 2.04 11.50 10.06
N ALA A 5 2.42 12.15 8.95
CA ALA A 5 2.80 11.44 7.73
C ALA A 5 3.95 10.45 8.00
N SER A 6 4.90 10.80 8.87
CA SER A 6 5.95 9.88 9.34
C SER A 6 5.39 8.60 9.97
N SER A 7 4.39 8.74 10.85
CA SER A 7 3.79 7.60 11.53
C SER A 7 2.99 6.70 10.59
N LEU A 8 2.30 7.29 9.61
CA LEU A 8 1.57 6.57 8.56
C LEU A 8 2.54 5.85 7.61
N HIS A 9 3.61 6.53 7.18
CA HIS A 9 4.69 5.95 6.37
C HIS A 9 5.31 4.70 7.01
N LYS A 10 5.57 4.75 8.32
CA LYS A 10 6.07 3.58 9.07
C LYS A 10 5.06 2.43 9.09
N LYS A 11 3.77 2.73 9.34
CA LYS A 11 2.71 1.72 9.38
C LYS A 11 2.52 1.04 8.03
N ILE A 12 2.43 1.80 6.94
CA ILE A 12 2.28 1.22 5.60
C ILE A 12 3.53 0.41 5.20
N GLY A 13 4.72 0.85 5.60
CA GLY A 13 5.94 0.06 5.41
C GLY A 13 5.92 -1.30 6.13
N ASN A 14 5.33 -1.37 7.33
CA ASN A 14 5.15 -2.63 8.04
C ASN A 14 4.09 -3.52 7.37
N ILE A 15 3.01 -2.93 6.87
CA ILE A 15 1.96 -3.64 6.11
C ILE A 15 2.56 -4.28 4.85
N VAL A 16 3.30 -3.51 4.05
CA VAL A 16 3.97 -4.01 2.83
C VAL A 16 4.87 -5.19 3.14
N LYS A 17 5.72 -5.09 4.17
CA LYS A 17 6.62 -6.18 4.59
C LYS A 17 5.86 -7.43 5.04
N ALA A 18 4.77 -7.27 5.80
CA ALA A 18 3.96 -8.39 6.26
C ALA A 18 3.28 -9.10 5.09
N ASN A 19 2.71 -8.33 4.15
CA ASN A 19 2.07 -8.87 2.95
C ASN A 19 3.07 -9.57 2.03
N GLN A 20 4.29 -9.04 1.86
CA GLN A 20 5.34 -9.73 1.09
C GLN A 20 5.66 -11.13 1.67
N LYS A 21 5.81 -11.23 2.99
CA LYS A 21 6.02 -12.52 3.66
C LYS A 21 4.83 -13.46 3.47
N LEU A 22 3.60 -12.95 3.56
CA LEU A 22 2.39 -13.73 3.32
C LEU A 22 2.33 -14.24 1.87
N ASN A 23 2.69 -13.42 0.89
CA ASN A 23 2.72 -13.83 -0.52
C ASN A 23 3.76 -14.93 -0.76
N THR A 24 4.93 -14.86 -0.12
CA THR A 24 5.92 -15.95 -0.17
C THR A 24 5.33 -17.26 0.33
N LEU A 25 4.72 -17.26 1.53
CA LEU A 25 4.08 -18.46 2.11
C LEU A 25 2.95 -19.01 1.23
N LYS A 26 2.13 -18.12 0.64
CA LYS A 26 1.06 -18.53 -0.29
C LYS A 26 1.63 -19.16 -1.56
N SER A 27 2.74 -18.63 -2.09
CA SER A 27 3.40 -19.18 -3.27
C SER A 27 4.04 -20.55 -2.98
N GLU A 28 4.65 -20.71 -1.81
CA GLU A 28 5.20 -21.99 -1.35
C GLU A 28 4.08 -23.03 -1.23
N PHE A 29 2.99 -22.68 -0.54
CA PHE A 29 1.82 -23.53 -0.41
C PHE A 29 1.20 -23.92 -1.76
N ALA A 30 1.07 -22.97 -2.69
CA ALA A 30 0.58 -23.22 -4.05
C ALA A 30 1.49 -24.20 -4.82
N SER A 31 2.81 -24.14 -4.62
CA SER A 31 3.73 -25.11 -5.20
C SER A 31 3.61 -26.49 -4.54
N GLU A 32 3.50 -26.53 -3.22
CA GLU A 32 3.41 -27.78 -2.44
C GLU A 32 2.12 -28.54 -2.75
N ILE A 33 0.98 -27.85 -2.88
CA ILE A 33 -0.30 -28.50 -3.15
C ILE A 33 -0.33 -29.14 -4.54
N VAL A 34 0.33 -28.54 -5.53
CA VAL A 34 0.49 -29.13 -6.87
C VAL A 34 1.39 -30.35 -6.82
N THR A 35 2.52 -30.29 -6.13
CA THR A 35 3.39 -31.46 -5.95
C THR A 35 2.66 -32.59 -5.22
N TRP A 36 1.88 -32.26 -4.18
CA TRP A 36 1.04 -33.22 -3.48
C TRP A 36 -0.01 -33.85 -4.39
N SER A 37 -0.58 -33.07 -5.33
CA SER A 37 -1.58 -33.57 -6.28
C SER A 37 -1.07 -34.69 -7.18
N ASN A 38 0.23 -34.72 -7.47
CA ASN A 38 0.85 -35.74 -8.31
C ASN A 38 0.88 -37.13 -7.66
N ASN A 39 0.60 -37.23 -6.36
CA ASN A 39 0.53 -38.50 -5.64
C ASN A 39 -0.85 -39.18 -5.77
N PHE A 40 -1.84 -38.52 -6.37
CA PHE A 40 -3.17 -39.08 -6.56
C PHE A 40 -3.30 -39.77 -7.92
N ASN A 41 -4.07 -40.86 -7.95
CA ASN A 41 -4.49 -41.51 -9.19
C ASN A 41 -5.88 -41.05 -9.66
N ASN A 42 -6.65 -40.38 -8.78
CA ASN A 42 -7.98 -39.88 -9.11
C ASN A 42 -7.86 -38.55 -9.86
N THR A 43 -8.24 -38.57 -11.13
CA THR A 43 -8.16 -37.42 -12.03
C THR A 43 -9.06 -36.26 -11.63
N GLU A 44 -10.19 -36.51 -10.96
CA GLU A 44 -11.09 -35.46 -10.45
C GLU A 44 -10.44 -34.72 -9.29
N ILE A 45 -9.80 -35.45 -8.35
CA ILE A 45 -9.05 -34.84 -7.23
C ILE A 45 -7.91 -33.98 -7.76
N ILE A 46 -7.15 -34.48 -8.75
CA ILE A 46 -6.07 -33.71 -9.38
C ILE A 46 -6.63 -32.44 -10.04
N ALA A 47 -7.75 -32.56 -10.76
CA ALA A 47 -8.38 -31.42 -11.43
C ALA A 47 -8.92 -30.39 -10.42
N MET A 48 -9.51 -30.83 -9.31
CA MET A 48 -9.93 -29.99 -8.20
C MET A 48 -8.76 -29.17 -7.63
N ILE A 49 -7.63 -29.83 -7.36
CA ILE A 49 -6.44 -29.16 -6.83
C ILE A 49 -5.87 -28.17 -7.85
N LYS A 50 -5.85 -28.52 -9.13
CA LYS A 50 -5.41 -27.62 -10.20
C LYS A 50 -6.27 -26.36 -10.26
N GLU A 51 -7.59 -26.47 -10.16
CA GLU A 51 -8.44 -25.28 -10.19
C GLU A 51 -8.33 -24.41 -8.94
N PHE A 52 -8.22 -25.04 -7.76
CA PHE A 52 -7.89 -24.29 -6.56
C PHE A 52 -6.55 -23.55 -6.69
N ASN A 53 -5.53 -24.19 -7.27
CA ASN A 53 -4.23 -23.57 -7.49
C ASN A 53 -4.28 -22.42 -8.53
N SER A 54 -5.13 -22.54 -9.55
CA SER A 54 -5.41 -21.48 -10.52
C SER A 54 -6.04 -20.25 -9.84
N LEU A 55 -7.01 -20.47 -8.95
CA LEU A 55 -7.61 -19.41 -8.13
C LEU A 55 -6.57 -18.74 -7.22
N MET A 56 -5.73 -19.53 -6.53
CA MET A 56 -4.63 -19.03 -5.69
C MET A 56 -3.63 -18.19 -6.50
N SER A 57 -3.30 -18.60 -7.71
CA SER A 57 -2.40 -17.84 -8.61
C SER A 57 -3.00 -16.50 -9.03
N THR A 58 -4.31 -16.47 -9.27
CA THR A 58 -5.06 -15.22 -9.54
C THR A 58 -5.03 -14.28 -8.34
N GLN A 59 -5.25 -14.82 -7.13
CA GLN A 59 -5.18 -14.06 -5.89
C GLN A 59 -3.77 -13.50 -5.65
N LEU A 60 -2.72 -14.32 -5.79
CA LEU A 60 -1.33 -13.91 -5.63
C LEU A 60 -0.94 -12.77 -6.59
N THR A 61 -1.37 -12.88 -7.85
CA THR A 61 -1.15 -11.82 -8.86
C THR A 61 -1.82 -10.51 -8.45
N SER A 62 -3.05 -10.60 -7.93
CA SER A 62 -3.77 -9.44 -7.39
C SER A 62 -3.05 -8.81 -6.19
N GLU A 63 -2.57 -9.63 -5.26
CA GLU A 63 -1.87 -9.17 -4.05
C GLU A 63 -0.53 -8.50 -4.37
N THR A 64 0.19 -8.98 -5.39
CA THR A 64 1.42 -8.33 -5.87
C THR A 64 1.13 -6.94 -6.43
N ASN A 65 0.10 -6.79 -7.28
CA ASN A 65 -0.30 -5.48 -7.78
C ASN A 65 -0.74 -4.53 -6.64
N HIS A 66 -1.46 -5.07 -5.65
CA HIS A 66 -1.88 -4.32 -4.48
C HIS A 66 -0.69 -3.80 -3.65
N LEU A 67 0.35 -4.62 -3.49
CA LEU A 67 1.60 -4.23 -2.84
C LEU A 67 2.29 -3.06 -3.55
N GLU A 68 2.36 -3.09 -4.89
CA GLU A 68 2.93 -1.98 -5.67
C GLU A 68 2.17 -0.67 -5.43
N LYS A 69 0.82 -0.72 -5.35
CA LYS A 69 0.00 0.46 -5.06
C LYS A 69 0.19 0.97 -3.62
N LEU A 70 0.36 0.08 -2.63
CA LEU A 70 0.71 0.47 -1.27
C LEU A 70 2.10 1.11 -1.18
N ASP A 71 3.08 0.62 -1.95
CA ASP A 71 4.40 1.25 -2.00
C ASP A 71 4.36 2.65 -2.64
N LYS A 72 3.48 2.89 -3.62
CA LYS A 72 3.24 4.26 -4.13
C LYS A 72 2.70 5.20 -3.05
N ILE A 73 1.68 4.77 -2.29
CA ILE A 73 1.13 5.56 -1.18
C ILE A 73 2.22 5.86 -0.14
N LYS A 74 3.06 4.86 0.17
CA LYS A 74 4.20 5.02 1.08
C LYS A 74 5.18 6.08 0.57
N ILE A 75 5.54 6.07 -0.71
CA ILE A 75 6.40 7.10 -1.31
C ILE A 75 5.76 8.49 -1.19
N SER A 76 4.46 8.62 -1.50
CA SER A 76 3.73 9.89 -1.33
C SER A 76 3.71 10.36 0.13
N LEU A 77 3.53 9.47 1.10
CA LEU A 77 3.61 9.82 2.53
C LEU A 77 5.01 10.26 2.97
N ALA A 78 6.07 9.67 2.41
CA ALA A 78 7.44 10.13 2.65
C ALA A 78 7.65 11.56 2.11
N SER A 79 7.15 11.82 0.90
CA SER A 79 7.15 13.14 0.24
C SER A 79 6.44 14.21 1.09
N VAL A 80 5.26 13.89 1.64
CA VAL A 80 4.54 14.77 2.57
C VAL A 80 5.33 15.00 3.86
N ASN A 81 5.84 13.94 4.48
CA ASN A 81 6.61 14.01 5.73
C ASN A 81 7.85 14.93 5.62
N GLU A 82 8.59 14.89 4.52
CA GLU A 82 9.76 15.77 4.35
C GLU A 82 9.36 17.26 4.28
N ARG A 83 8.22 17.57 3.65
CA ARG A 83 7.70 18.94 3.62
C ARG A 83 7.15 19.39 4.97
N GLU A 84 6.47 18.51 5.71
CA GLU A 84 6.04 18.79 7.10
C GLU A 84 7.24 19.13 8.00
N LYS A 85 8.32 18.35 7.92
CA LYS A 85 9.56 18.63 8.66
C LYS A 85 10.15 19.98 8.28
N LYS A 86 10.29 20.25 6.97
CA LYS A 86 10.85 21.51 6.49
C LYS A 86 10.03 22.71 6.92
N GLN A 87 8.70 22.61 6.85
CA GLN A 87 7.79 23.64 7.32
C GLN A 87 7.99 23.91 8.82
N LYS A 88 8.08 22.86 9.64
CA LYS A 88 8.32 22.97 11.09
C LYS A 88 9.66 23.63 11.41
N GLU A 89 10.73 23.26 10.70
CA GLU A 89 12.05 23.87 10.82
C GLU A 89 12.03 25.37 10.50
N LEU A 90 11.37 25.74 9.40
CA LEU A 90 11.24 27.13 8.99
C LEU A 90 10.37 27.95 9.96
N LEU A 91 9.30 27.37 10.51
CA LEU A 91 8.47 28.02 11.53
C LEU A 91 9.29 28.28 12.81
N SER A 92 10.07 27.31 13.26
CA SER A 92 10.97 27.48 14.40
C SER A 92 12.03 28.56 14.14
N SER A 93 12.61 28.56 12.93
CA SER A 93 13.58 29.58 12.49
C SER A 93 12.96 30.97 12.45
N ARG A 94 11.72 31.09 11.95
CA ARG A 94 10.95 32.34 11.93
C ARG A 94 10.73 32.87 13.34
N SER A 95 10.29 32.02 14.28
CA SER A 95 10.08 32.42 15.67
C SER A 95 11.38 32.91 16.33
N ARG A 96 12.51 32.24 16.06
CA ARG A 96 13.83 32.68 16.55
C ARG A 96 14.24 34.02 15.94
N GLN A 97 14.07 34.19 14.63
CA GLN A 97 14.44 35.40 13.92
C GLN A 97 13.58 36.60 14.34
N LEU A 98 12.28 36.40 14.57
CA LEU A 98 11.38 37.42 15.12
C LEU A 98 11.85 37.93 16.47
N LYS A 99 12.37 37.04 17.34
CA LYS A 99 12.93 37.45 18.63
C LYS A 99 14.19 38.29 18.45
N ILE A 100 15.09 37.88 17.55
CA ILE A 100 16.32 38.63 17.23
C ILE A 100 15.98 40.01 16.68
N LEU A 101 14.99 40.10 15.78
CA LEU A 101 14.56 41.37 15.22
C LEU A 101 14.09 42.32 16.32
N LYS A 102 13.18 41.88 17.20
CA LYS A 102 12.68 42.69 18.33
C LYS A 102 13.79 43.15 19.28
N ASP A 103 14.74 42.26 19.58
CA ASP A 103 15.88 42.58 20.43
C ASP A 103 16.78 43.64 19.77
N ASN A 104 17.00 43.56 18.46
CA ASN A 104 17.78 44.53 17.69
C ASN A 104 17.08 45.89 17.58
N GLU A 105 15.78 45.89 17.30
CA GLU A 105 14.94 47.10 17.27
C GLU A 105 15.02 47.86 18.60
N THR A 106 14.97 47.12 19.72
CA THR A 106 15.04 47.69 21.07
C THR A 106 16.42 48.24 21.41
N LYS A 107 17.51 47.55 21.03
CA LYS A 107 18.88 47.89 21.43
C LYS A 107 19.57 48.89 20.50
N HIS A 108 19.31 48.80 19.20
CA HIS A 108 20.06 49.50 18.17
C HIS A 108 19.18 50.46 17.35
N GLY A 109 17.85 50.37 17.51
CA GLY A 109 16.89 51.16 16.75
C GLY A 109 16.53 50.54 15.39
N LEU A 110 15.45 51.06 14.80
CA LEU A 110 14.83 50.52 13.58
C LEU A 110 15.74 50.61 12.34
N ASN A 111 16.54 51.66 12.24
CA ASN A 111 17.36 51.96 11.06
C ASN A 111 18.82 51.47 11.19
N ALA A 112 19.16 50.75 12.26
CA ALA A 112 20.49 50.17 12.39
C ALA A 112 20.67 49.04 11.36
N ASN A 113 21.85 48.96 10.74
CA ASN A 113 22.17 47.91 9.75
C ASN A 113 21.88 46.50 10.29
N THR A 114 22.14 46.25 11.58
CA THR A 114 21.85 44.96 12.23
C THR A 114 20.35 44.64 12.32
N THR A 115 19.50 45.67 12.42
CA THR A 115 18.04 45.55 12.42
C THR A 115 17.53 45.30 10.99
N THR A 116 18.03 46.07 10.02
CA THR A 116 17.71 45.88 8.59
C THR A 116 18.05 44.46 8.12
N LEU A 117 19.27 43.98 8.37
CA LEU A 117 19.68 42.61 8.02
C LEU A 117 18.81 41.55 8.70
N ALA A 118 18.39 41.79 9.95
CA ALA A 118 17.51 40.87 10.66
C ALA A 118 16.10 40.82 10.05
N SER A 119 15.62 41.95 9.52
CA SER A 119 14.35 42.07 8.79
C SER A 119 14.40 41.35 7.44
N GLU A 120 15.44 41.59 6.63
CA GLU A 120 15.63 40.92 5.33
C GLU A 120 15.67 39.40 5.49
N ARG A 121 16.40 38.91 6.51
CA ARG A 121 16.45 37.48 6.82
C ARG A 121 15.09 36.92 7.24
N LEU A 122 14.28 37.70 7.95
CA LEU A 122 12.93 37.28 8.32
C LEU A 122 12.02 37.19 7.08
N GLU A 123 12.15 38.15 6.16
CA GLU A 123 11.43 38.15 4.88
C GLU A 123 11.79 36.92 4.03
N GLU A 124 13.08 36.58 3.93
CA GLU A 124 13.54 35.37 3.25
C GLU A 124 12.90 34.10 3.86
N ILE A 125 12.87 33.99 5.20
CA ILE A 125 12.24 32.85 5.89
C ILE A 125 10.74 32.80 5.57
N ASN A 126 10.05 33.94 5.53
CA ASN A 126 8.63 33.99 5.19
C ASN A 126 8.39 33.56 3.74
N GLY A 127 9.20 34.02 2.79
CA GLY A 127 9.11 33.59 1.39
C GLY A 127 9.31 32.07 1.23
N ASN A 128 10.31 31.52 1.92
CA ASN A 128 10.56 30.08 1.95
C ASN A 128 9.38 29.30 2.56
N LEU A 129 8.77 29.82 3.63
CA LEU A 129 7.59 29.20 4.26
C LEU A 129 6.39 29.13 3.31
N GLU A 130 6.12 30.19 2.56
CA GLU A 130 5.03 30.18 1.59
C GLU A 130 5.24 29.12 0.51
N VAL A 131 6.47 29.03 -0.02
CA VAL A 131 6.81 28.04 -1.05
C VAL A 131 6.61 26.62 -0.51
N VAL A 132 7.18 26.31 0.66
CA VAL A 132 7.06 24.98 1.28
C VAL A 132 5.60 24.65 1.61
N SER A 133 4.82 25.62 2.09
CA SER A 133 3.40 25.41 2.41
C SER A 133 2.58 25.10 1.15
N ARG A 134 2.81 25.83 0.04
CA ARG A 134 2.19 25.52 -1.26
C ARG A 134 2.58 24.14 -1.76
N GLN A 135 3.85 23.76 -1.62
CA GLN A 135 4.33 22.44 -2.02
C GLN A 135 3.75 21.32 -1.15
N LEU A 136 3.56 21.55 0.15
CA LEU A 136 2.94 20.58 1.06
C LEU A 136 1.49 20.32 0.68
N ILE A 137 0.71 21.38 0.41
CA ILE A 137 -0.67 21.27 -0.08
C ILE A 137 -0.71 20.44 -1.36
N ARG A 138 0.14 20.77 -2.35
CA ARG A 138 0.21 20.03 -3.61
C ARG A 138 0.56 18.55 -3.42
N ALA A 139 1.51 18.24 -2.55
CA ALA A 139 1.89 16.85 -2.26
C ALA A 139 0.74 16.04 -1.63
N ILE A 140 -0.16 16.70 -0.89
CA ILE A 140 -1.34 16.04 -0.31
C ILE A 140 -2.47 15.93 -1.35
N GLU A 141 -2.82 17.05 -1.99
CA GLU A 141 -3.99 17.15 -2.87
C GLU A 141 -3.84 16.45 -4.20
N HIS A 142 -2.59 16.32 -4.69
CA HIS A 142 -2.28 15.65 -5.94
C HIS A 142 -1.58 14.33 -5.66
N ASP A 143 -0.31 14.34 -5.23
CA ASP A 143 0.51 13.13 -5.17
C ASP A 143 -0.09 12.03 -4.25
N LEU A 144 -0.53 12.41 -3.04
CA LEU A 144 -1.11 11.46 -2.10
C LEU A 144 -2.53 11.05 -2.52
N ARG A 145 -3.37 12.02 -2.90
CA ARG A 145 -4.74 11.75 -3.38
C ARG A 145 -4.75 10.82 -4.59
N ASP A 146 -3.91 11.09 -5.59
CA ASP A 146 -3.83 10.29 -6.82
C ASP A 146 -3.35 8.87 -6.50
N SER A 147 -2.40 8.72 -5.56
CA SER A 147 -1.99 7.39 -5.10
C SER A 147 -3.12 6.61 -4.41
N PHE A 148 -4.01 7.28 -3.68
CA PHE A 148 -5.22 6.65 -3.14
C PHE A 148 -6.22 6.28 -4.22
N ILE A 149 -6.45 7.15 -5.20
CA ILE A 149 -7.35 6.87 -6.33
C ILE A 149 -6.85 5.66 -7.11
N GLU A 150 -5.56 5.63 -7.48
CA GLU A 150 -4.95 4.49 -8.16
C GLU A 150 -5.12 3.18 -7.38
N TYR A 151 -4.93 3.22 -6.06
CA TYR A 151 -5.10 2.07 -5.20
C TYR A 151 -6.56 1.58 -5.17
N ILE A 152 -7.52 2.49 -5.06
CA ILE A 152 -8.96 2.15 -5.06
C ILE A 152 -9.37 1.55 -6.42
N CYS A 153 -8.95 2.16 -7.53
CA CYS A 153 -9.25 1.65 -8.87
C CYS A 153 -8.64 0.27 -9.08
N SER A 154 -7.39 0.06 -8.65
CA SER A 154 -6.74 -1.25 -8.69
C SER A 154 -7.51 -2.27 -7.85
N LEU A 155 -7.91 -1.92 -6.62
CA LEU A 155 -8.68 -2.80 -5.75
C LEU A 155 -10.02 -3.21 -6.38
N GLN A 156 -10.75 -2.29 -7.02
CA GLN A 156 -12.01 -2.59 -7.72
C GLN A 156 -11.81 -3.58 -8.87
N ILE A 157 -10.78 -3.36 -9.70
CA ILE A 157 -10.43 -4.25 -10.82
C ILE A 157 -10.12 -5.66 -10.29
N HIS A 158 -9.34 -5.73 -9.22
CA HIS A 158 -8.93 -7.01 -8.64
C HIS A 158 -10.06 -7.75 -7.93
N LEU A 159 -10.95 -7.03 -7.23
CA LEU A 159 -12.14 -7.61 -6.62
C LEU A 159 -13.01 -8.29 -7.69
N LYS A 160 -13.23 -7.60 -8.82
CA LYS A 160 -13.99 -8.16 -9.94
C LYS A 160 -13.32 -9.42 -10.50
N LYS A 161 -12.01 -9.37 -10.75
CA LYS A 161 -11.25 -10.55 -11.24
C LYS A 161 -11.33 -11.73 -10.27
N ALA A 162 -11.21 -11.48 -8.97
CA ALA A 162 -11.30 -12.52 -7.95
C ALA A 162 -12.72 -13.11 -7.87
N GLN A 163 -13.75 -12.27 -8.00
CA GLN A 163 -15.13 -12.72 -8.04
C GLN A 163 -15.43 -13.58 -9.27
N ASP A 164 -14.94 -13.19 -10.44
CA ASP A 164 -15.08 -13.96 -11.69
C ASP A 164 -14.36 -15.31 -11.56
N ALA A 165 -13.09 -15.32 -11.13
CA ALA A 165 -12.31 -16.55 -10.95
C ALA A 165 -12.89 -17.49 -9.89
N SER A 166 -13.36 -16.94 -8.76
CA SER A 166 -14.04 -17.73 -7.73
C SER A 166 -15.36 -18.29 -8.23
N GLY A 167 -16.10 -17.56 -9.06
CA GLY A 167 -17.35 -18.01 -9.67
C GLY A 167 -17.12 -19.18 -10.62
N ASP A 168 -16.08 -19.10 -11.46
CA ASP A 168 -15.73 -20.16 -12.41
C ASP A 168 -15.21 -21.42 -11.70
N CYS A 169 -14.35 -21.26 -10.68
CA CYS A 169 -13.95 -22.37 -9.81
C CYS A 169 -15.18 -23.00 -9.11
N GLY A 170 -16.12 -22.20 -8.63
CA GLY A 170 -17.34 -22.69 -8.00
C GLY A 170 -18.21 -23.52 -8.95
N LYS A 171 -18.41 -23.05 -10.19
CA LYS A 171 -19.15 -23.81 -11.22
C LYS A 171 -18.44 -25.12 -11.55
N PHE A 172 -17.10 -25.09 -11.67
CA PHE A 172 -16.31 -26.28 -11.93
C PHE A 172 -16.51 -27.35 -10.83
N LEU A 173 -16.43 -26.94 -9.56
CA LEU A 173 -16.64 -27.85 -8.43
C LEU A 173 -18.08 -28.41 -8.37
N GLN A 174 -19.10 -27.59 -8.68
CA GLN A 174 -20.49 -28.04 -8.74
C GLN A 174 -20.72 -29.07 -9.84
N ASN A 175 -20.03 -28.93 -10.98
CA ASN A 175 -20.13 -29.88 -12.10
C ASN A 175 -19.35 -31.17 -11.85
N MET A 176 -18.43 -31.20 -10.88
CA MET A 176 -17.64 -32.38 -10.54
C MET A 176 -18.47 -33.43 -9.76
N SER A 177 -19.55 -33.03 -9.10
CA SER A 177 -20.46 -33.96 -8.41
C SER A 177 -21.57 -34.48 -9.33
N LEU A 178 -21.29 -35.52 -10.12
CA LEU A 178 -22.30 -36.38 -10.76
C LEU A 178 -21.76 -37.77 -11.21
N SER A 179 -20.67 -38.28 -10.63
CA SER A 179 -20.13 -39.62 -10.95
C SER A 179 -19.74 -40.42 -9.71
N THR A 180 -20.69 -40.61 -8.80
CA THR A 180 -20.60 -41.71 -7.82
C THR A 180 -21.35 -42.94 -8.35
N ASP A 181 -20.89 -43.50 -9.47
CA ASP A 181 -21.15 -44.90 -9.79
C ASP A 181 -19.96 -45.72 -9.26
N LEU A 182 -20.18 -46.36 -8.10
CA LEU A 182 -19.29 -47.40 -7.59
C LEU A 182 -19.36 -48.61 -8.55
N PRO A 183 -18.26 -49.03 -9.18
CA PRO A 183 -18.27 -50.24 -9.98
C PRO A 183 -18.12 -51.47 -9.06
N GLY A 184 -19.12 -52.36 -9.09
CA GLY A 184 -18.92 -53.77 -8.78
C GLY A 184 -19.59 -54.32 -7.52
N SER A 185 -20.86 -54.72 -7.65
CA SER A 185 -21.37 -55.90 -6.94
C SER A 185 -22.31 -56.68 -7.86
N THR A 186 -21.78 -57.18 -8.97
CA THR A 186 -22.38 -58.27 -9.71
C THR A 186 -22.07 -59.59 -8.99
N VAL A 187 -22.85 -59.91 -7.97
CA VAL A 187 -22.95 -61.29 -7.49
C VAL A 187 -23.88 -62.02 -8.46
N ARG A 188 -23.30 -62.82 -9.35
CA ARG A 188 -24.01 -63.80 -10.17
C ARG A 188 -24.11 -65.09 -9.34
N PRO A 189 -25.30 -65.61 -8.98
CA PRO A 189 -25.39 -66.95 -8.45
C PRO A 189 -25.30 -67.94 -9.61
N SER A 190 -24.26 -68.75 -9.58
CA SER A 190 -24.13 -69.98 -10.35
C SER A 190 -24.88 -71.10 -9.63
N GLY A 191 -25.71 -71.86 -10.35
CA GLY A 191 -26.24 -73.15 -9.89
C GLY A 191 -27.64 -73.09 -9.30
#